data_AF-A0A9E3J729-F1
#
_entry.id   AF-A0A9E3J729-F1
#
_cell.length_a   1.000
_cell.length_b   1.000
_cell.length_c   1.000
_cell.angle_alpha   90.00
_cell.angle_beta   90.00
_cell.angle_gamma   90.00
#
_symmetry.space_group_name_H-M   'P 1'
#
loop_
_entity.id
_entity.type
_entity.pdbx_description
1 polymer ?
#
loop_
_entity_poly.entity_id
_entity_poly.type
_entity_poly.pdbx_seq_one_letter_code
_entity_poly.pdbx_strand_id
1 'polypeptide(L)' 'MIFKRIGNGRPYPDHGRESTRQWADVAPRPVRLDQLVTTKGQLDLETLLAEDSTFYGDLFAHVVKWQGDLYLEDG' A
#
# COMPACT_ATOMS: atom_id res chain seq x y z
N MET A 1 -11.81 -6.94 -11.58
CA MET A 1 -11.75 -6.18 -10.31
C MET A 1 -10.40 -5.47 -10.24
N ILE A 2 -10.34 -4.29 -9.62
CA ILE A 2 -9.09 -3.51 -9.48
C ILE A 2 -8.20 -4.09 -8.36
N PHE A 3 -8.80 -4.59 -7.28
CA PHE A 3 -8.12 -5.24 -6.15
C PHE A 3 -8.52 -6.71 -6.02
N LYS A 4 -7.65 -7.53 -5.38
CA LYS A 4 -7.93 -8.94 -5.05
C LYS A 4 -9.10 -9.07 -4.07
N ARG A 5 -9.13 -8.19 -3.05
CA ARG A 5 -10.16 -8.13 -2.00
C ARG A 5 -10.10 -6.77 -1.29
N ILE A 6 -11.22 -6.35 -0.71
CA ILE A 6 -11.28 -5.21 0.21
C ILE A 6 -11.23 -5.73 1.65
N GLY A 7 -10.28 -5.25 2.44
CA GLY A 7 -10.13 -5.59 3.86
C GLY A 7 -10.46 -4.40 4.77
N ASN A 8 -10.78 -4.70 6.03
CA ASN A 8 -11.09 -3.73 7.09
C ASN A 8 -10.07 -3.87 8.23
N GLY A 9 -8.84 -3.46 7.97
CA GLY A 9 -7.72 -3.45 8.91
C GLY A 9 -6.55 -4.34 8.49
N ARG A 10 -5.50 -4.31 9.31
CA ARG A 10 -4.28 -5.10 9.16
C ARG A 10 -4.46 -6.46 9.86
N PRO A 11 -4.37 -7.60 9.16
CA PRO A 11 -4.50 -8.92 9.77
C PRO A 11 -3.20 -9.46 10.38
N TYR A 12 -2.16 -8.64 10.45
CA TYR A 12 -0.85 -8.96 10.99
C TYR A 12 -0.51 -8.08 12.21
N PRO A 13 0.40 -8.54 13.08
CA PRO A 13 0.96 -7.72 14.15
C PRO A 13 1.67 -6.47 13.60
N ASP A 14 1.83 -5.47 14.46
CA ASP A 14 2.61 -4.28 14.12
C ASP A 14 4.06 -4.64 13.74
N HIS A 15 4.54 -4.05 12.65
CA HIS A 15 5.87 -4.25 12.10
C HIS A 15 6.81 -3.07 12.40
N GLY A 16 6.37 -2.08 13.19
CA GLY A 16 7.20 -0.96 13.66
C GLY A 16 7.59 0.03 12.56
N ARG A 17 6.86 0.05 11.44
CA ARG A 17 7.05 1.02 10.35
C ARG A 17 5.77 1.84 10.19
N GLU A 18 5.67 2.89 10.98
CA GLU A 18 4.48 3.75 11.07
C GLU A 18 4.55 4.96 10.14
N SER A 19 5.74 5.35 9.68
CA SER A 19 5.94 6.53 8.83
C SER A 19 6.58 6.18 7.49
N THR A 20 6.24 6.92 6.43
CA THR A 20 6.80 6.78 5.08
C THR A 20 8.33 6.76 5.06
N ARG A 21 8.96 7.58 5.92
CA ARG A 21 10.44 7.66 6.00
C ARG A 21 11.08 6.34 6.44
N GLN A 22 10.38 5.54 7.24
CA GLN A 22 10.88 4.24 7.72
C GLN A 22 10.84 3.15 6.63
N TRP A 23 10.32 3.46 5.44
CA TRP A 23 10.32 2.56 4.29
C TRP A 23 11.39 2.91 3.25
N ALA A 24 12.18 3.97 3.48
CA ALA A 24 13.23 4.41 2.56
C ALA A 24 14.35 3.38 2.34
N ASP A 25 14.53 2.40 3.24
CA ASP A 25 15.44 1.27 3.09
C ASP A 25 14.88 0.15 2.20
N VAL A 26 13.57 0.16 1.91
CA VAL A 26 12.92 -0.83 1.06
C VAL A 26 12.94 -0.34 -0.38
N ALA A 27 13.74 -1.00 -1.21
CA ALA A 27 13.79 -0.69 -2.63
C ALA A 27 12.41 -0.93 -3.29
N PRO A 28 11.95 0.00 -4.15
CA PRO A 28 10.64 -0.08 -4.76
C PRO A 28 10.50 -1.25 -5.73
N ARG A 29 9.30 -1.84 -5.79
CA ARG A 29 9.00 -2.99 -6.64
C ARG A 29 7.65 -2.84 -7.33
N PRO A 30 7.53 -3.21 -8.62
CA PRO A 30 6.25 -3.23 -9.29
C PRO A 30 5.39 -4.37 -8.75
N VAL A 31 4.15 -4.06 -8.34
CA VAL A 31 3.14 -5.03 -7.92
C VAL A 31 1.84 -4.70 -8.64
N ARG A 32 1.10 -5.73 -9.06
CA ARG A 32 -0.19 -5.53 -9.72
C ARG A 32 -1.29 -5.30 -8.68
N LEU A 33 -2.15 -4.32 -8.92
CA LEU A 33 -3.28 -3.99 -8.04
C LEU A 33 -4.23 -5.18 -7.82
N ASP A 34 -4.44 -6.01 -8.83
CA ASP A 34 -5.31 -7.20 -8.77
C ASP A 34 -4.79 -8.30 -7.84
N GLN A 35 -3.55 -8.17 -7.33
CA GLN A 35 -2.96 -9.07 -6.34
C GLN A 35 -3.07 -8.54 -4.90
N LEU A 36 -3.46 -7.27 -4.74
CA LEU A 36 -3.47 -6.58 -3.45
C LEU A 36 -4.82 -6.69 -2.74
N VAL A 37 -4.75 -6.86 -1.43
CA VAL A 37 -5.86 -6.76 -0.49
C VAL A 37 -5.77 -5.41 0.20
N THR A 38 -6.82 -4.59 0.14
CA THR A 38 -6.80 -3.29 0.82
C THR A 38 -6.89 -3.49 2.33
N THR A 39 -6.22 -2.64 3.11
CA THR A 39 -6.42 -2.59 4.57
C THR A 39 -7.53 -1.62 4.98
N LYS A 40 -8.08 -0.86 4.03
CA LYS A 40 -9.18 0.10 4.23
C LYS A 40 -10.32 -0.16 3.24
N GLY A 41 -11.55 0.07 3.71
CA GLY A 41 -12.77 -0.04 2.90
C GLY A 41 -12.99 1.12 1.92
N GLN A 42 -12.39 2.27 2.20
CA GLN A 42 -12.39 3.44 1.32
C GLN A 42 -10.94 3.82 1.04
N LEU A 43 -10.58 3.82 -0.24
CA LEU A 43 -9.34 4.39 -0.74
C LEU A 43 -9.69 5.72 -1.40
N ASP A 44 -8.98 6.77 -1.01
CA ASP A 44 -9.11 8.06 -1.68
C ASP A 44 -8.33 8.00 -3.00
N LEU A 45 -9.08 7.78 -4.09
CA LEU A 45 -8.52 7.72 -5.44
C LEU A 45 -7.97 9.07 -5.91
N GLU A 46 -8.48 10.19 -5.38
CA GLU A 46 -7.99 11.53 -5.71
C GLU A 46 -6.61 11.73 -5.09
N THR A 47 -6.42 11.29 -3.85
CA THR A 47 -5.10 11.26 -3.20
C THR A 47 -4.12 10.34 -3.93
N LEU A 48 -4.60 9.17 -4.40
CA LEU A 48 -3.76 8.22 -5.15
C LEU A 48 -3.38 8.70 -6.56
N LEU A 49 -4.18 9.56 -7.18
CA LEU A 49 -4.00 10.02 -8.55
C LEU A 49 -3.57 11.49 -8.65
N ALA A 50 -3.33 12.17 -7.53
CA ALA A 50 -2.95 13.58 -7.48
C ALA A 50 -1.59 13.83 -8.16
N GLU A 51 -1.53 14.86 -9.01
CA GLU A 51 -0.35 15.23 -9.82
C GLU A 51 0.88 15.60 -8.99
N ASP A 52 0.71 16.08 -7.74
CA ASP A 52 1.80 16.39 -6.80
C ASP A 52 2.51 15.15 -6.22
N SER A 53 1.98 13.94 -6.44
CA SER A 53 2.67 12.69 -6.07
C SER A 53 3.82 12.31 -7.02
N THR A 54 4.19 13.18 -7.96
CA THR A 54 5.08 12.82 -9.08
C THR A 54 6.43 13.51 -9.13
N PHE A 55 6.84 14.30 -8.11
CA PHE A 55 8.15 14.96 -8.19
C PHE A 55 9.35 13.97 -8.13
N TYR A 56 9.13 12.75 -7.61
CA TYR A 56 9.92 11.54 -7.84
C TYR A 56 9.03 10.28 -8.01
N GLY A 57 7.82 10.39 -8.58
CA GLY A 57 6.99 9.21 -8.90
C GLY A 57 6.64 8.29 -7.71
N ASP A 58 6.45 8.86 -6.52
CA ASP A 58 6.34 8.18 -5.23
C ASP A 58 4.94 7.59 -4.96
N LEU A 59 4.38 6.83 -5.90
CA LEU A 59 3.29 5.91 -5.58
C LEU A 59 3.84 4.69 -4.80
N PHE A 60 4.57 4.91 -3.70
CA PHE A 60 5.01 3.84 -2.80
C PHE A 60 3.98 3.64 -1.72
N ALA A 61 2.80 3.20 -2.14
CA ALA A 61 1.89 2.59 -1.20
C ALA A 61 2.60 1.38 -0.58
N HIS A 62 2.63 1.32 0.74
CA HIS A 62 3.36 0.28 1.43
C HIS A 62 2.60 -1.04 1.32
N VAL A 63 3.32 -2.10 0.95
CA VAL A 63 2.72 -3.42 0.80
C VAL A 63 3.35 -4.39 1.78
N VAL A 64 2.53 -4.94 2.66
CA VAL A 64 2.95 -5.96 3.63
C VAL A 64 2.55 -7.34 3.12
N LYS A 65 3.50 -8.27 3.08
CA LYS A 65 3.22 -9.67 2.79
C LYS A 65 2.94 -10.42 4.10
N TRP A 66 1.76 -11.02 4.21
CA TRP A 66 1.37 -11.81 5.38
C TRP A 66 0.53 -13.03 4.98
N GLN A 67 0.85 -14.20 5.53
CA GLN A 67 0.15 -15.47 5.26
C GLN A 67 -0.09 -15.77 3.76
N GLY A 68 0.80 -15.30 2.89
CA GLY A 68 0.72 -15.53 1.43
C GLY A 68 -0.04 -14.45 0.65
N ASP A 69 -0.69 -13.51 1.33
CA ASP A 69 -1.38 -12.37 0.72
C ASP A 69 -0.55 -11.08 0.80
N LEU A 70 -0.85 -10.13 -0.09
CA LEU A 70 -0.24 -8.81 -0.16
C LEU A 70 -1.27 -7.78 0.27
N TYR A 71 -0.96 -7.03 1.32
CA TYR A 71 -1.84 -6.04 1.91
C TYR A 71 -1.36 -4.64 1.59
N LEU A 72 -2.23 -3.85 0.96
CA LEU A 72 -2.00 -2.45 0.66
C LEU A 72 -2.29 -1.61 1.91
N GLU A 73 -1.25 -1.02 2.45
CA GLU A 73 -1.28 0.02 3.46
C GLU A 73 -1.16 1.41 2.84
N ASP A 74 -1.41 2.43 3.66
CA ASP A 74 -1.14 3.81 3.26
C ASP A 74 0.36 4.07 3.10
N GLY A 75 0.68 4.90 2.11
CA GLY A 75 1.94 5.63 2.01
C GLY A 75 2.07 6.69 3.10
#